data_AF-A0A662LMU0-F1
#
_entry.id   AF-A0A662LMU0-F1
#
_cell.length_a   1.000
_cell.length_b   1.000
_cell.length_c   1.000
_cell.angle_alpha   90.00
_cell.angle_beta   90.00
_cell.angle_gamma   90.00
#
_symmetry.space_group_name_H-M   'P 1'
#
loop_
_entity.id
_entity.type
_entity.pdbx_description
1 polymer ?
#
loop_
_entity_poly.entity_id
_entity_poly.type
_entity_poly.pdbx_seq_one_letter_code
_entity_poly.pdbx_strand_id
1 'polypeptide(L)'
;MEIKNIIKEELQNVLNEGYVMEHDNFKFRQKVESPSFYNYQNFSNDFDIDITETDIVVNWRIGFWLNDMGVENFLVQADSVEGTYKVALLDKQSDEVSQENDKNIAEIPWKFQVYDAKLKLRDSLYVESLDFDFETKVCTVTFFDSDNQIQ
;
A
#
# COMPACT_ATOMS: atom_id res chain seq x y z
N MET A 1 -29.64 41.49 7.24
CA MET A 1 -28.69 40.60 6.55
C MET A 1 -29.44 39.33 6.21
N GLU A 2 -29.63 39.03 4.93
CA GLU A 2 -30.46 37.88 4.52
C GLU A 2 -29.67 36.57 4.67
N ILE A 3 -30.32 35.52 5.17
CA ILE A 3 -29.73 34.18 5.38
C ILE A 3 -29.04 33.65 4.11
N LYS A 4 -29.56 34.01 2.92
CA LYS A 4 -28.96 33.65 1.63
C LYS A 4 -27.54 34.20 1.45
N ASN A 5 -27.24 35.38 2.00
CA ASN A 5 -25.91 35.98 1.88
C ASN A 5 -24.92 35.31 2.84
N ILE A 6 -25.37 34.93 4.04
CA ILE A 6 -24.55 34.19 5.02
C ILE A 6 -24.17 32.81 4.47
N ILE A 7 -25.13 32.08 3.89
CA ILE A 7 -24.87 30.76 3.27
C ILE A 7 -23.87 30.89 2.11
N LYS A 8 -23.93 31.99 1.35
CA LYS A 8 -23.05 32.21 0.20
C LYS A 8 -21.62 32.55 0.62
N GLU A 9 -21.45 33.35 1.67
CA GLU A 9 -20.13 33.65 2.26
C GLU A 9 -19.51 32.41 2.93
N GLU A 10 -20.30 31.62 3.66
CA GLU A 10 -19.84 30.37 4.28
C GLU A 10 -19.40 29.34 3.22
N LEU A 11 -20.18 29.14 2.15
CA LEU A 11 -19.79 28.28 1.02
C LEU A 11 -18.55 28.78 0.30
N GLN A 12 -18.39 30.10 0.13
CA GLN A 12 -17.19 30.66 -0.47
C GLN A 12 -15.96 30.48 0.42
N ASN A 13 -16.10 30.59 1.75
CA ASN A 13 -15.02 30.33 2.68
C ASN A 13 -14.62 28.85 2.73
N VAL A 14 -15.58 27.94 2.68
CA VAL A 14 -15.32 26.49 2.59
C VAL A 14 -14.67 26.09 1.27
N LEU A 15 -14.96 26.80 0.17
CA LEU A 15 -14.30 26.56 -1.12
C LEU A 15 -12.88 27.15 -1.17
N ASN A 16 -12.65 28.30 -0.51
CA ASN A 16 -11.33 28.94 -0.40
C ASN A 16 -10.34 28.14 0.48
N GLU A 17 -10.84 27.32 1.42
CA GLU A 17 -10.03 26.41 2.22
C GLU A 17 -9.93 25.06 1.49
N GLY A 18 -8.79 24.81 0.85
CA GLY A 18 -8.62 23.60 0.05
C GLY A 18 -8.93 22.33 0.85
N TYR A 19 -9.69 21.40 0.25
CA TYR A 19 -10.16 20.18 0.89
C TYR A 19 -9.71 18.92 0.15
N VAL A 20 -9.67 17.79 0.86
CA VAL A 20 -9.36 16.49 0.26
C VAL A 20 -10.65 15.83 -0.22
N MET A 21 -10.76 15.61 -1.53
CA MET A 21 -11.79 14.80 -2.13
C MET A 21 -11.35 13.34 -2.15
N GLU A 22 -12.06 12.50 -1.40
CA GLU A 22 -11.98 11.05 -1.47
C GLU A 22 -13.29 10.50 -2.07
N HIS A 23 -13.21 9.48 -2.93
CA HIS A 23 -14.37 8.81 -3.50
C HIS A 23 -14.09 7.31 -3.63
N ASP A 24 -15.14 6.48 -3.52
CA ASP A 24 -15.02 5.02 -3.67
C ASP A 24 -14.52 4.58 -5.06
N ASN A 25 -14.64 5.46 -6.05
CA ASN A 25 -14.14 5.22 -7.42
C ASN A 25 -12.61 5.34 -7.49
N PHE A 26 -11.98 5.85 -6.44
CA PHE A 26 -10.53 5.98 -6.30
C PHE A 26 -9.99 5.00 -5.28
N LYS A 27 -10.71 3.90 -5.01
CA LYS A 27 -10.25 2.75 -4.24
C LYS A 27 -9.98 1.59 -5.18
N PHE A 28 -8.85 0.94 -4.97
CA PHE A 28 -8.31 -0.06 -5.87
C PHE A 28 -7.93 -1.30 -5.06
N ARG A 29 -8.18 -2.46 -5.67
CA ARG A 29 -7.76 -3.76 -5.17
C ARG A 29 -6.86 -4.40 -6.21
N GLN A 30 -5.60 -4.62 -5.87
CA GLN A 30 -4.58 -5.05 -6.82
C GLN A 30 -3.81 -6.26 -6.30
N LYS A 31 -3.73 -7.32 -7.11
CA LYS A 31 -2.82 -8.44 -6.85
C LYS A 31 -1.40 -8.02 -7.19
N VAL A 32 -0.44 -8.35 -6.32
CA VAL A 32 0.99 -8.12 -6.54
C VAL A 32 1.66 -9.49 -6.66
N GLU A 33 2.28 -9.75 -7.80
CA GLU A 33 2.77 -11.10 -8.16
C GLU A 33 4.05 -11.49 -7.42
N SER A 34 4.85 -10.54 -6.97
CA SER A 34 6.16 -10.84 -6.35
C SER A 34 6.46 -9.88 -5.19
N PRO A 35 5.73 -10.01 -4.07
CA PRO A 35 6.07 -9.30 -2.84
C PRO A 35 7.38 -9.84 -2.26
N SER A 36 8.16 -8.97 -1.61
CA SER A 36 9.38 -9.32 -0.89
C SER A 36 9.11 -9.43 0.60
N PHE A 37 9.82 -10.33 1.28
CA PHE A 37 9.68 -10.56 2.72
C PHE A 37 11.05 -10.52 3.39
N TYR A 38 11.17 -9.68 4.42
CA TYR A 38 12.41 -9.42 5.15
C TYR A 38 12.24 -9.71 6.64
N ASN A 39 13.33 -10.11 7.30
CA ASN A 39 13.40 -10.35 8.74
C ASN A 39 12.37 -11.36 9.27
N TYR A 40 11.87 -12.24 8.40
CA TYR A 40 10.91 -13.29 8.76
C TYR A 40 11.60 -14.52 9.37
N GLN A 41 12.92 -14.65 9.27
CA GLN A 41 13.64 -15.76 9.92
C GLN A 41 13.66 -15.67 11.45
N ASN A 42 13.31 -14.51 12.04
CA ASN A 42 13.31 -14.29 13.49
C ASN A 42 12.30 -15.16 14.28
N PHE A 43 11.47 -15.97 13.60
CA PHE A 43 10.47 -16.82 14.23
C PHE A 43 10.99 -18.18 14.75
N SER A 44 12.21 -18.62 14.37
CA SER A 44 12.76 -19.91 14.82
C SER A 44 14.28 -19.89 14.94
N ASN A 45 14.81 -20.43 16.04
CA ASN A 45 16.25 -20.66 16.20
C ASN A 45 16.68 -22.04 15.67
N ASP A 46 15.75 -22.97 15.49
CA ASP A 46 16.03 -24.38 15.24
C ASP A 46 15.92 -24.75 13.75
N PHE A 47 15.21 -23.93 12.96
CA PHE A 47 14.95 -24.15 11.54
C PHE A 47 15.37 -22.93 10.73
N ASP A 48 15.78 -23.16 9.49
CA ASP A 48 15.79 -22.11 8.48
C ASP A 48 14.36 -21.92 7.95
N ILE A 49 13.99 -20.69 7.64
CA ILE A 49 12.64 -20.34 7.22
C ILE A 49 12.72 -19.81 5.80
N ASP A 50 11.81 -20.26 4.93
CA ASP A 50 11.62 -19.72 3.58
C ASP A 50 10.14 -19.42 3.27
N ILE A 51 9.88 -18.48 2.36
CA ILE A 51 8.54 -18.15 1.87
C ILE A 51 8.47 -18.49 0.37
N THR A 52 7.69 -19.52 0.04
CA THR A 52 7.76 -20.18 -1.27
C THR A 52 6.58 -19.87 -2.19
N GLU A 53 5.42 -19.58 -1.61
CA GLU A 53 4.19 -19.27 -2.36
C GLU A 53 3.49 -18.08 -1.73
N THR A 54 2.93 -17.21 -2.57
CA THR A 54 2.20 -16.04 -2.12
C THR A 54 1.00 -15.76 -3.01
N ASP A 55 -0.10 -15.35 -2.38
CA ASP A 55 -1.27 -14.78 -3.05
C ASP A 55 -1.69 -13.57 -2.24
N ILE A 56 -1.04 -12.43 -2.49
CA ILE A 56 -1.23 -11.20 -1.73
C ILE A 56 -1.89 -10.13 -2.62
N VAL A 57 -2.89 -9.49 -2.04
CA VAL A 57 -3.62 -8.37 -2.63
C VAL A 57 -3.48 -7.16 -1.74
N VAL A 58 -3.19 -6.01 -2.33
CA VAL A 58 -3.20 -4.72 -1.65
C VAL A 58 -4.45 -3.92 -2.00
N ASN A 59 -5.08 -3.37 -0.98
CA ASN A 59 -6.14 -2.38 -1.11
C ASN A 59 -5.52 -1.00 -0.90
N TRP A 60 -5.72 -0.10 -1.85
CA TRP A 60 -5.13 1.23 -1.82
C TRP A 60 -6.08 2.26 -2.44
N ARG A 61 -5.83 3.54 -2.20
CA ARG A 61 -6.69 4.63 -2.63
C ARG A 61 -5.94 5.88 -3.01
N ILE A 62 -6.60 6.72 -3.81
CA ILE A 62 -6.16 8.05 -4.20
C ILE A 62 -7.14 9.08 -3.65
N GLY A 63 -6.61 10.11 -2.99
CA GLY A 63 -7.34 11.33 -2.66
C GLY A 63 -6.81 12.50 -3.47
N PHE A 64 -7.66 13.47 -3.81
CA PHE A 64 -7.25 14.68 -4.50
C PHE A 64 -7.42 15.88 -3.59
N TRP A 65 -6.36 16.66 -3.40
CA TRP A 65 -6.47 17.95 -2.74
C TRP A 65 -6.91 18.99 -3.76
N LEU A 66 -8.09 19.56 -3.52
CA LEU A 66 -8.70 20.57 -4.37
C LEU A 66 -8.55 21.96 -3.76
N ASN A 67 -8.31 22.96 -4.60
CA ASN A 67 -8.41 24.39 -4.29
C ASN A 67 -9.26 25.10 -5.36
N ASP A 68 -9.38 26.42 -5.28
CA ASP A 68 -10.19 27.22 -6.21
C ASP A 68 -9.81 27.09 -7.70
N MET A 69 -8.58 26.64 -7.99
CA MET A 69 -8.07 26.44 -9.35
C MET A 69 -8.18 24.99 -9.84
N GLY A 70 -8.64 24.06 -9.00
CA GLY A 70 -8.79 22.64 -9.32
C GLY A 70 -7.94 21.73 -8.44
N VAL A 71 -7.39 20.67 -9.02
CA VAL A 71 -6.52 19.72 -8.29
C VAL A 71 -5.14 20.35 -8.06
N GLU A 72 -4.79 20.53 -6.80
CA GLU A 72 -3.47 21.02 -6.39
C GLU A 72 -2.48 19.88 -6.22
N ASN A 73 -2.90 18.82 -5.51
CA ASN A 73 -2.09 17.64 -5.20
C ASN A 73 -2.95 16.39 -5.22
N PHE A 74 -2.30 15.22 -5.21
CA PHE A 74 -2.96 13.97 -4.89
C PHE A 74 -2.21 13.24 -3.78
N LEU A 75 -2.94 12.39 -3.08
CA LEU A 75 -2.48 11.60 -1.96
C LEU A 75 -2.70 10.15 -2.32
N VAL A 76 -1.71 9.31 -2.08
CA VAL A 76 -1.83 7.86 -2.26
C VAL A 76 -1.66 7.21 -0.90
N GLN A 77 -2.56 6.29 -0.60
CA GLN A 77 -2.56 5.57 0.67
C GLN A 77 -2.82 4.10 0.40
N ALA A 78 -2.07 3.23 1.07
CA ALA A 78 -2.41 1.82 1.17
C ALA A 78 -3.22 1.62 2.46
N ASP A 79 -4.35 0.95 2.31
CA ASP A 79 -5.35 0.79 3.38
C ASP A 79 -5.17 -0.55 4.10
N SER A 80 -4.93 -1.62 3.34
CA SER A 80 -4.79 -2.98 3.89
C SER A 80 -4.14 -3.92 2.88
N VAL A 81 -3.71 -5.07 3.40
CA VAL A 81 -3.32 -6.24 2.60
C VAL A 81 -4.20 -7.42 2.98
N GLU A 82 -4.47 -8.27 2.00
CA GLU A 82 -5.24 -9.50 2.11
C GLU A 82 -4.44 -10.64 1.49
N GLY A 83 -4.75 -11.87 1.90
CA GLY A 83 -4.24 -13.07 1.26
C GLY A 83 -3.29 -13.88 2.12
N THR A 84 -2.60 -14.82 1.49
CA THR A 84 -1.82 -15.85 2.19
C THR A 84 -0.41 -15.98 1.65
N TYR A 85 0.50 -16.41 2.52
CA TYR A 85 1.86 -16.80 2.18
C TYR A 85 2.19 -18.13 2.84
N LYS A 86 2.95 -18.98 2.14
CA LYS A 86 3.38 -20.29 2.63
C LYS A 86 4.77 -20.17 3.26
N VAL A 87 4.89 -20.64 4.49
CA VAL A 87 6.14 -20.70 5.24
C VAL A 87 6.64 -22.13 5.27
N ALA A 88 7.83 -22.37 4.70
CA ALA A 88 8.54 -23.64 4.79
C ALA A 88 9.60 -23.57 5.91
N LEU A 89 9.61 -24.57 6.79
CA LEU A 89 10.63 -24.76 7.82
C LEU A 89 11.60 -25.84 7.37
N LEU A 90 12.84 -25.45 7.13
CA LEU A 90 13.91 -26.29 6.60
C LEU A 90 14.82 -26.75 7.74
N ASP A 91 15.19 -28.04 7.74
CA ASP A 91 16.20 -28.56 8.67
C ASP A 91 17.58 -28.01 8.27
N LYS A 92 18.29 -27.41 9.24
CA LYS A 92 19.58 -26.73 9.01
C LYS A 92 20.72 -27.64 8.54
N GLN A 93 20.59 -28.96 8.71
CA GLN A 93 21.64 -29.91 8.32
C GLN A 93 21.37 -30.56 6.97
N SER A 94 20.11 -30.78 6.62
CA SER A 94 19.73 -31.50 5.39
C SER A 94 19.08 -30.63 4.32
N ASP A 95 18.71 -29.37 4.63
CA ASP A 95 17.88 -28.49 3.79
C ASP A 95 16.54 -29.12 3.39
N GLU A 96 16.10 -30.19 4.07
CA GLU A 96 14.82 -30.82 3.80
C GLU A 96 13.69 -30.04 4.47
N VAL A 97 12.57 -29.90 3.75
CA VAL A 97 11.35 -29.29 4.28
C VAL A 97 10.80 -30.18 5.40
N SER A 98 10.89 -29.71 6.63
CA SER A 98 10.35 -30.40 7.80
C SER A 98 8.85 -30.16 7.96
N GLN A 99 8.40 -28.93 7.68
CA GLN A 99 7.02 -28.49 7.83
C GLN A 99 6.69 -27.36 6.85
N GLU A 100 5.43 -27.30 6.42
CA GLU A 100 4.86 -26.21 5.66
C GLU A 100 3.61 -25.68 6.36
N ASN A 101 3.48 -24.36 6.44
CA ASN A 101 2.33 -23.72 7.05
C ASN A 101 1.86 -22.55 6.21
N ASP A 102 0.57 -22.51 5.90
CA ASP A 102 -0.06 -21.33 5.33
C ASP A 102 -0.32 -20.29 6.41
N LYS A 103 -0.01 -19.03 6.11
CA LYS A 103 -0.19 -17.88 6.99
C LYS A 103 -0.98 -16.80 6.28
N ASN A 104 -1.81 -16.09 7.03
CA ASN A 104 -2.56 -14.96 6.50
C ASN A 104 -1.77 -13.66 6.72
N ILE A 105 -1.52 -12.90 5.66
CA ILE A 105 -0.74 -11.66 5.74
C ILE A 105 -1.45 -10.58 6.57
N ALA A 106 -2.78 -10.61 6.63
CA ALA A 106 -3.61 -9.64 7.34
C ALA A 106 -3.60 -9.83 8.88
N GLU A 107 -3.05 -10.94 9.39
CA GLU A 107 -2.93 -11.17 10.84
C GLU A 107 -1.89 -10.23 11.49
N ILE A 108 -0.97 -9.68 10.70
CA ILE A 108 0.03 -8.73 11.18
C ILE A 108 -0.50 -7.30 10.96
N PRO A 109 -0.49 -6.43 12.00
CA PRO A 109 -0.95 -5.05 11.87
C PRO A 109 0.11 -4.18 11.17
N TRP A 110 0.18 -4.31 9.85
CA TRP A 110 1.15 -3.60 9.02
C TRP A 110 0.96 -2.08 9.08
N LYS A 111 2.07 -1.36 9.23
CA LYS A 111 2.14 0.07 8.95
C LYS A 111 2.54 0.25 7.50
N PHE A 112 1.70 0.92 6.72
CA PHE A 112 2.00 1.18 5.32
C PHE A 112 2.84 2.43 5.16
N GLN A 113 3.90 2.29 4.36
CA GLN A 113 4.76 3.40 3.98
C GLN A 113 4.78 3.53 2.46
N VAL A 114 4.36 4.69 1.96
CA VAL A 114 4.39 5.04 0.53
C VAL A 114 5.45 6.12 0.36
N TYR A 115 6.50 5.85 -0.42
CA TYR A 115 7.64 6.76 -0.55
C TYR A 115 7.44 7.83 -1.63
N ASP A 116 7.15 7.41 -2.86
CA ASP A 116 6.88 8.34 -3.96
C ASP A 116 5.90 7.68 -4.94
N ALA A 117 4.84 8.40 -5.28
CA ALA A 117 3.86 7.98 -6.26
C ALA A 117 3.69 9.15 -7.22
N LYS A 118 3.90 8.91 -8.51
CA LYS A 118 3.79 9.94 -9.55
C LYS A 118 2.63 9.62 -10.46
N LEU A 119 1.70 10.58 -10.57
CA LEU A 119 0.57 10.49 -11.48
C LEU A 119 0.76 11.53 -12.58
N LYS A 120 0.85 11.09 -13.82
CA LYS A 120 0.96 11.94 -15.00
C LYS A 120 -0.28 11.81 -15.88
N LEU A 121 -0.54 12.86 -16.64
CA LEU A 121 -1.64 12.86 -17.60
C LEU A 121 -1.43 11.75 -18.63
N ARG A 122 -2.43 10.87 -18.77
CA ARG A 122 -2.45 9.69 -19.68
C ARG A 122 -1.54 8.53 -19.29
N ASP A 123 -0.92 8.56 -18.11
CA ASP A 123 -0.21 7.41 -17.57
C ASP A 123 -1.06 6.64 -16.57
N SER A 124 -0.63 5.41 -16.29
CA SER A 124 -1.28 4.53 -15.31
C SER A 124 -0.51 4.59 -14.00
N LEU A 125 -1.24 4.67 -12.89
CA LEU A 125 -0.68 4.51 -11.54
C LEU A 125 -1.09 3.15 -11.00
N TYR A 126 -0.11 2.33 -10.63
CA TYR A 126 -0.33 1.01 -10.04
C TYR A 126 0.83 0.65 -9.12
N VAL A 127 0.57 -0.25 -8.17
CA VAL A 127 1.59 -0.77 -7.24
C VAL A 127 2.53 -1.69 -8.02
N GLU A 128 3.82 -1.42 -7.98
CA GLU A 128 4.86 -2.26 -8.59
C GLU A 128 5.29 -3.38 -7.65
N SER A 129 5.58 -3.05 -6.39
CA SER A 129 6.05 -4.02 -5.39
C SER A 129 5.51 -3.72 -3.99
N LEU A 130 5.54 -4.77 -3.15
CA LEU A 130 5.27 -4.72 -1.73
C LEU A 130 6.45 -5.34 -1.00
N ASP A 131 7.02 -4.63 -0.04
CA ASP A 131 8.14 -5.12 0.77
C ASP A 131 7.71 -5.20 2.24
N PHE A 132 7.62 -6.41 2.76
CA PHE A 132 7.16 -6.71 4.11
C PHE A 132 8.35 -6.93 5.05
N ASP A 133 8.53 -6.04 6.03
CA ASP A 133 9.52 -6.21 7.10
C ASP A 133 8.84 -6.69 8.39
N PHE A 134 9.03 -7.96 8.74
CA PHE A 134 8.37 -8.58 9.89
C PHE A 134 8.89 -8.08 11.24
N GLU A 135 10.10 -7.53 11.29
CA GLU A 135 10.67 -6.98 12.53
C GLU A 135 10.01 -5.64 12.86
N THR A 136 10.01 -4.72 11.89
CA THR A 136 9.44 -3.37 12.09
C THR A 136 7.93 -3.32 11.90
N LYS A 137 7.34 -4.37 11.29
CA LYS A 137 5.93 -4.46 10.88
C LYS A 137 5.54 -3.36 9.91
N VAL A 138 6.48 -2.97 9.05
CA VAL A 138 6.27 -1.99 7.99
C VAL A 138 6.11 -2.72 6.66
N CYS A 139 5.08 -2.34 5.90
CA CYS A 139 4.91 -2.73 4.51
C CYS A 139 5.19 -1.50 3.65
N THR A 140 6.30 -1.55 2.90
CA THR A 140 6.62 -0.50 1.93
C THR A 140 5.87 -0.79 0.64
N VAL A 141 5.18 0.22 0.13
CA VAL A 141 4.40 0.15 -1.12
C VAL A 141 5.07 1.04 -2.15
N THR A 142 5.59 0.42 -3.20
CA THR A 142 6.28 1.11 -4.30
C THR A 142 5.35 1.17 -5.50
N PHE A 143 5.17 2.37 -6.06
CA PHE A 143 4.40 2.58 -7.27
C PHE A 143 5.31 2.60 -8.47
N PHE A 144 4.83 2.08 -9.60
CA PHE A 144 5.59 2.10 -10.85
C PHE A 144 5.86 3.55 -11.28
N ASP A 145 7.11 3.82 -11.64
CA ASP A 145 7.55 5.08 -12.21
C ASP A 145 8.25 4.83 -13.56
N SER A 146 7.57 5.22 -14.64
CA SER A 146 8.08 5.07 -16.00
C SER A 146 9.39 5.83 -16.23
N ASP A 147 9.66 6.90 -15.47
CA ASP A 147 10.86 7.72 -15.66
C ASP A 147 12.12 7.05 -15.09
N ASN A 148 11.96 6.13 -14.13
CA ASN A 148 13.08 5.42 -13.49
C ASN A 148 13.55 4.17 -14.27
N GLN A 149 12.91 3.85 -15.39
CA GLN A 149 13.25 2.71 -16.26
C GLN A 149 14.43 3.01 -17.22
N ILE A 150 15.00 4.22 -17.17
CA ILE A 150 16.15 4.63 -18.00
C ILE A 150 17.39 4.76 -17.11
N GLN A 151 18.03 3.64 -16.75
CA GLN A 151 19.44 3.58 -16.34
C GLN A 151 20.13 2.35 -16.93
#